data_AF-A0AA86TAM5-F1
#
_entry.id   AF-A0AA86TAM5-F1
#
_cell.length_a   1.000
_cell.length_b   1.000
_cell.length_c   1.000
_cell.angle_alpha   90.00
_cell.angle_beta   90.00
_cell.angle_gamma   90.00
#
_symmetry.space_group_name_H-M   'P 1'
#
loop_
_entity.id
_entity.type
_entity.pdbx_description
1 polymer ?
#
loop_
_entity_poly.entity_id
_entity_poly.type
_entity_poly.pdbx_seq_one_letter_code
_entity_poly.pdbx_strand_id
1 'polypeptide(L)'
;MKQLQYIDLRDNCIISCEPLKHLVNLQMLFIDNNCIQDLEFITTLPNYKLDWIYYQRTPTAADIQNYLKLSNIGAEFAKHFETKAQKTRELIRTGPEVYDEKMVRKYQNKVSGNRLKIECDNELKDFKFVEKFNITNLYIESCYNVRFWRTPNNVTCLEDVRYCGLKSVRGVEKMKQLKTLAFQRNNVVDISCLKELPNLTSLSVGWNKIVDFSPVQHLINRGQVDKQYQSTPTQQEIEDSKRLW
;
A
#
# COMPACT_ATOMS: atom_id res chain seq x y z
N MET A 1 -18.63 -1.40 7.28
CA MET A 1 -17.48 -0.82 6.55
C MET A 1 -16.95 -1.87 5.59
N LYS A 2 -16.59 -1.46 4.36
CA LYS A 2 -15.99 -2.36 3.37
C LYS A 2 -14.51 -2.58 3.72
N GLN A 3 -14.04 -3.82 3.61
CA GLN A 3 -12.66 -4.20 3.90
C GLN A 3 -11.84 -4.29 2.60
N LEU A 4 -10.53 -4.48 2.72
CA LEU A 4 -9.64 -4.71 1.58
C LEU A 4 -10.09 -5.95 0.79
N GLN A 5 -10.40 -5.76 -0.50
CA GLN A 5 -10.95 -6.77 -1.42
C GLN A 5 -10.01 -7.03 -2.60
N TYR A 6 -9.23 -6.04 -3.00
CA TYR A 6 -8.31 -6.11 -4.13
C TYR A 6 -6.92 -5.68 -3.69
N ILE A 7 -5.93 -6.52 -3.98
CA ILE A 7 -4.52 -6.25 -3.72
C ILE A 7 -3.69 -6.66 -4.93
N ASP A 8 -2.91 -5.73 -5.47
CA ASP A 8 -1.86 -6.00 -6.45
C ASP A 8 -0.49 -5.59 -5.88
N LEU A 9 0.31 -6.60 -5.56
CA LEU A 9 1.66 -6.50 -4.98
C LEU A 9 2.73 -7.02 -5.96
N ARG A 10 2.40 -7.25 -7.23
CA ARG A 10 3.35 -7.85 -8.18
C ARG A 10 4.64 -7.06 -8.29
N ASP A 11 5.74 -7.70 -8.64
CA ASP A 11 7.01 -7.02 -8.89
C ASP A 11 7.45 -6.14 -7.69
N ASN A 12 7.53 -6.76 -6.52
CA ASN A 12 8.06 -6.17 -5.29
C ASN A 12 9.13 -7.12 -4.70
N CYS A 13 9.51 -6.90 -3.43
CA CYS A 13 10.52 -7.70 -2.73
C CYS A 13 9.93 -8.35 -1.47
N ILE A 14 8.65 -8.70 -1.50
CA ILE A 14 7.92 -9.26 -0.35
C ILE A 14 8.37 -10.69 -0.09
N ILE A 15 8.58 -11.04 1.18
CA ILE A 15 9.14 -12.35 1.59
C ILE A 15 8.12 -13.31 2.23
N SER A 16 6.93 -12.81 2.60
CA SER A 16 5.91 -13.58 3.32
C SER A 16 4.52 -13.16 2.87
N CYS A 17 3.51 -14.01 3.06
CA CYS A 17 2.11 -13.65 2.89
C CYS A 17 1.36 -13.53 4.24
N GLU A 18 2.03 -13.78 5.36
CA GLU A 18 1.41 -13.84 6.71
C GLU A 18 0.52 -12.63 7.06
N PRO A 19 0.90 -11.38 6.72
CA PRO A 19 0.02 -10.24 6.97
C PRO A 19 -1.37 -10.27 6.31
N LEU A 20 -1.63 -11.16 5.35
CA LEU A 20 -2.94 -11.29 4.72
C LEU A 20 -3.93 -12.13 5.55
N LYS A 21 -3.48 -12.77 6.66
CA LYS A 21 -4.25 -13.83 7.37
C LYS A 21 -5.60 -13.42 7.90
N HIS A 22 -5.77 -12.12 8.14
CA HIS A 22 -6.98 -11.55 8.69
C HIS A 22 -7.85 -10.83 7.64
N LEU A 23 -7.41 -10.80 6.37
CA LEU A 23 -8.12 -10.14 5.26
C LEU A 23 -9.19 -11.08 4.67
N VAL A 24 -10.17 -11.44 5.48
CA VAL A 24 -11.19 -12.46 5.14
C VAL A 24 -12.14 -12.09 4.00
N ASN A 25 -12.11 -10.83 3.54
CA ASN A 25 -12.90 -10.33 2.42
C ASN A 25 -12.05 -10.12 1.15
N LEU A 26 -10.79 -10.56 1.15
CA LEU A 26 -9.92 -10.46 -0.01
C LEU A 26 -10.46 -11.34 -1.15
N GLN A 27 -10.81 -10.70 -2.26
CA GLN A 27 -11.39 -11.36 -3.44
C GLN A 27 -10.35 -11.57 -4.53
N MET A 28 -9.39 -10.65 -4.63
CA MET A 28 -8.40 -10.63 -5.69
C MET A 28 -7.03 -10.26 -5.12
N LEU A 29 -6.04 -11.12 -5.40
CA LEU A 29 -4.68 -11.00 -4.92
C LEU A 29 -3.72 -11.31 -6.06
N PHE A 30 -2.84 -10.36 -6.39
CA PHE A 30 -1.71 -10.56 -7.30
C PHE A 30 -0.41 -10.38 -6.53
N ILE A 31 0.45 -11.41 -6.53
CA ILE A 31 1.70 -11.45 -5.76
C ILE A 31 2.90 -11.92 -6.59
N ASP A 32 2.72 -12.04 -7.91
CA ASP A 32 3.75 -12.52 -8.83
C ASP A 32 5.02 -11.68 -8.74
N ASN A 33 6.18 -12.30 -9.00
CA ASN A 33 7.48 -11.63 -8.95
C ASN A 33 7.74 -10.93 -7.59
N ASN A 34 7.68 -11.72 -6.52
CA ASN A 34 8.13 -11.37 -5.17
C ASN A 34 9.15 -12.42 -4.68
N CYS A 35 9.57 -12.32 -3.43
CA CYS A 35 10.50 -13.24 -2.76
C CYS A 35 9.77 -14.20 -1.79
N ILE A 36 8.47 -14.45 -1.99
CA ILE A 36 7.66 -15.31 -1.13
C ILE A 36 8.03 -16.76 -1.38
N GLN A 37 8.45 -17.46 -0.33
CA GLN A 37 8.82 -18.87 -0.41
C GLN A 37 7.75 -19.81 0.12
N ASP A 38 7.04 -19.36 1.14
CA ASP A 38 6.00 -20.13 1.78
C ASP A 38 4.64 -19.75 1.19
N LEU A 39 4.12 -20.63 0.35
CA LEU A 39 2.80 -20.50 -0.26
C LEU A 39 1.73 -21.31 0.48
N GLU A 40 2.10 -22.10 1.51
CA GLU A 40 1.13 -22.89 2.28
C GLU A 40 0.08 -21.96 2.89
N PHE A 41 0.53 -20.79 3.34
CA PHE A 41 -0.32 -19.73 3.83
C PHE A 41 -1.44 -19.29 2.85
N ILE A 42 -1.19 -19.28 1.53
CA ILE A 42 -2.20 -18.87 0.53
C ILE A 42 -3.41 -19.80 0.55
N THR A 43 -3.17 -21.09 0.82
CA THR A 43 -4.23 -22.10 0.90
C THR A 43 -5.16 -21.91 2.11
N THR A 44 -4.74 -21.10 3.09
CA THR A 44 -5.51 -20.80 4.31
C THR A 44 -6.43 -19.58 4.20
N LEU A 45 -6.34 -18.82 3.10
CA LEU A 45 -7.17 -17.63 2.92
C LEU A 45 -8.65 -18.03 2.70
N PRO A 46 -9.62 -17.48 3.45
CA PRO A 46 -11.02 -17.81 3.25
C PRO A 46 -11.60 -17.10 2.01
N ASN A 47 -12.34 -17.83 1.17
CA ASN A 47 -13.10 -17.31 0.00
C ASN A 47 -12.30 -16.74 -1.19
N TYR A 48 -11.11 -17.24 -1.50
CA TYR A 48 -10.37 -16.80 -2.68
C TYR A 48 -10.91 -17.43 -3.99
N LYS A 49 -11.02 -16.61 -5.04
CA LYS A 49 -10.84 -17.05 -6.43
C LYS A 49 -9.47 -16.57 -6.88
N LEU A 50 -8.48 -17.45 -6.86
CA LEU A 50 -7.18 -17.19 -7.46
C LEU A 50 -7.37 -17.28 -8.96
N ASP A 51 -7.59 -16.14 -9.63
CA ASP A 51 -7.72 -16.18 -11.08
C ASP A 51 -6.37 -16.51 -11.73
N TRP A 52 -5.22 -16.08 -11.19
CA TRP A 52 -3.88 -16.53 -11.61
C TRP A 52 -2.81 -16.32 -10.52
N ILE A 53 -1.97 -17.34 -10.25
CA ILE A 53 -0.63 -17.18 -9.66
C ILE A 53 0.37 -17.60 -10.74
N TYR A 54 1.17 -16.66 -11.24
CA TYR A 54 2.24 -16.94 -12.19
C TYR A 54 3.56 -17.13 -11.42
N TYR A 55 3.93 -18.40 -11.21
CA TYR A 55 5.18 -18.78 -10.57
C TYR A 55 6.33 -18.77 -11.58
N GLN A 56 7.44 -18.08 -11.28
CA GLN A 56 8.54 -17.90 -12.24
C GLN A 56 9.66 -18.98 -12.19
N ARG A 57 9.69 -19.96 -11.26
CA ARG A 57 10.54 -21.18 -11.44
C ARG A 57 10.40 -22.25 -10.35
N THR A 58 10.52 -23.53 -10.73
CA THR A 58 10.79 -24.67 -9.82
C THR A 58 12.03 -24.38 -8.96
N PRO A 59 11.96 -24.46 -7.62
CA PRO A 59 13.12 -24.22 -6.76
C PRO A 59 14.20 -25.27 -7.00
N THR A 60 15.46 -24.82 -7.14
CA THR A 60 16.62 -25.70 -7.28
C THR A 60 17.23 -26.01 -5.91
N ALA A 61 17.99 -27.10 -5.81
CA ALA A 61 18.73 -27.44 -4.58
C ALA A 61 19.74 -26.34 -4.16
N ALA A 62 20.15 -25.47 -5.10
CA ALA A 62 20.99 -24.30 -4.82
C ALA A 62 20.22 -23.16 -4.13
N ASP A 63 18.91 -23.02 -4.42
CA ASP A 63 18.04 -22.03 -3.75
C ASP A 63 17.87 -22.39 -2.27
N ILE A 64 17.78 -23.68 -1.96
CA ILE A 64 17.72 -24.22 -0.59
C ILE A 64 19.06 -24.01 0.17
N GLN A 65 20.20 -24.13 -0.51
CA GLN A 65 21.52 -23.91 0.08
C GLN A 65 21.87 -22.43 0.30
N ASN A 66 21.37 -21.53 -0.55
CA ASN A 66 21.52 -20.08 -0.34
C ASN A 66 20.68 -19.58 0.84
N TYR A 67 19.53 -20.22 1.11
CA TYR A 67 18.70 -19.92 2.27
C TYR A 67 19.34 -20.30 3.61
N LEU A 68 20.22 -21.31 3.65
CA LEU A 68 20.98 -21.69 4.85
C LEU A 68 22.23 -20.82 5.10
N LYS A 69 22.64 -19.99 4.14
CA LYS A 69 23.73 -19.00 4.29
C LYS A 69 23.26 -17.63 4.81
N LEU A 70 21.95 -17.38 4.87
CA LEU A 70 21.36 -16.12 5.35
C LEU A 70 21.33 -15.98 6.88
N SER A 71 22.28 -16.61 7.60
CA SER A 71 22.45 -16.42 9.06
C SER A 71 23.60 -15.50 9.46
N ASN A 72 24.38 -14.96 8.52
CA ASN A 72 25.37 -13.91 8.82
C ASN A 72 25.61 -13.02 7.59
N ILE A 73 25.03 -11.81 7.58
CA ILE A 73 25.66 -10.50 7.31
C ILE A 73 24.53 -9.46 7.31
N GLY A 74 24.32 -8.86 8.47
CA GLY A 74 24.17 -7.41 8.55
C GLY A 74 25.57 -6.84 8.74
N ALA A 75 26.14 -6.17 7.71
CA ALA A 75 27.31 -5.29 7.86
C ALA A 75 27.71 -4.49 6.60
N GLU A 76 27.26 -4.81 5.38
CA GLU A 76 27.68 -4.03 4.19
C GLU A 76 26.58 -3.25 3.46
N PHE A 77 25.30 -3.40 3.82
CA PHE A 77 24.22 -2.57 3.26
C PHE A 77 24.02 -1.21 3.97
N ALA A 78 24.72 -0.98 5.09
CA ALA A 78 24.58 0.22 5.92
C ALA A 78 25.62 1.32 5.65
N LYS A 79 26.59 1.13 4.73
CA LYS A 79 27.70 2.08 4.53
C LYS A 79 27.59 2.98 3.29
N HIS A 80 26.46 2.97 2.57
CA HIS A 80 26.28 3.82 1.37
C HIS A 80 25.22 4.93 1.51
N PHE A 81 24.51 5.05 2.64
CA PHE A 81 23.46 6.06 2.80
C PHE A 81 23.52 6.91 4.08
N GLU A 82 24.72 7.13 4.61
CA GLU A 82 24.94 8.18 5.61
C GLU A 82 26.14 9.05 5.25
N THR A 83 25.89 10.05 4.40
CA THR A 83 26.61 11.35 4.44
C THR A 83 25.85 12.41 3.63
N LYS A 84 24.63 12.73 4.08
CA LYS A 84 24.13 14.13 4.15
C LYS A 84 22.76 14.17 4.82
N ALA A 85 22.73 13.79 6.08
CA ALA A 85 21.62 14.11 6.96
C ALA A 85 22.17 14.54 8.32
N GLN A 86 22.71 15.76 8.39
CA GLN A 86 22.56 16.55 9.60
C GLN A 86 22.64 18.06 9.35
N LYS A 87 21.53 18.70 9.74
CA LYS A 87 21.36 20.11 10.13
C LYS A 87 21.76 21.18 9.13
N THR A 88 20.76 21.63 8.37
CA THR A 88 20.43 23.06 8.36
C THR A 88 18.92 23.22 8.51
N ARG A 89 18.52 23.90 9.60
CA ARG A 89 17.26 24.63 9.66
C ARG A 89 17.29 25.64 8.52
N GLU A 90 16.50 25.45 7.49
CA GLU A 90 16.03 26.57 6.68
C GLU A 90 14.56 26.79 6.92
N LEU A 91 14.28 28.07 7.13
CA LEU A 91 13.12 28.61 7.77
C LEU A 91 11.82 28.24 7.05
N ILE A 92 10.80 27.97 7.86
CA ILE A 92 9.45 28.41 7.57
C ILE A 92 9.49 29.94 7.36
N ARG A 93 9.54 30.37 6.10
CA ARG A 93 9.07 31.64 5.49
C ARG A 93 9.66 31.65 4.08
N THR A 94 8.87 31.45 3.03
CA THR A 94 7.98 32.49 2.51
C THR A 94 6.69 31.93 1.92
N GLY A 95 5.55 32.44 2.41
CA GLY A 95 4.32 32.66 1.65
C GLY A 95 3.46 31.44 1.25
N PRO A 96 2.24 31.29 1.79
CA PRO A 96 1.16 30.85 0.91
C PRO A 96 0.92 31.97 -0.13
N GLU A 97 0.66 31.63 -1.39
CA GLU A 97 -0.35 32.31 -2.26
C GLU A 97 -0.08 32.10 -3.76
N VAL A 98 1.15 31.90 -4.23
CA VAL A 98 1.36 31.87 -5.69
C VAL A 98 1.22 30.48 -6.31
N TYR A 99 1.62 29.41 -5.62
CA TYR A 99 1.53 28.06 -6.19
C TYR A 99 0.09 27.53 -6.24
N ASP A 100 -0.69 27.81 -5.21
CA ASP A 100 -2.08 27.34 -5.09
C ASP A 100 -2.93 27.95 -6.22
N GLU A 101 -2.97 29.28 -6.36
CA GLU A 101 -3.75 29.94 -7.42
C GLU A 101 -3.28 29.62 -8.84
N LYS A 102 -1.96 29.54 -9.08
CA LYS A 102 -1.44 29.14 -10.39
C LYS A 102 -1.81 27.71 -10.73
N MET A 103 -1.73 26.78 -9.77
CA MET A 103 -2.13 25.38 -9.99
C MET A 103 -3.65 25.25 -10.14
N VAL A 104 -4.44 26.02 -9.39
CA VAL A 104 -5.90 26.12 -9.60
C VAL A 104 -6.19 26.54 -11.04
N ARG A 105 -5.63 27.66 -11.51
CA ARG A 105 -5.85 28.12 -12.89
C ARG A 105 -5.36 27.10 -13.93
N LYS A 106 -4.22 26.45 -13.68
CA LYS A 106 -3.65 25.43 -14.58
C LYS A 106 -4.55 24.19 -14.70
N TYR A 107 -5.14 23.74 -13.60
CA TYR A 107 -5.87 22.47 -13.54
C TYR A 107 -7.39 22.61 -13.55
N GLN A 108 -7.96 23.82 -13.47
CA GLN A 108 -9.41 24.04 -13.46
C GLN A 108 -10.11 23.38 -14.67
N ASN A 109 -9.51 23.46 -15.86
CA ASN A 109 -10.08 22.89 -17.09
C ASN A 109 -9.87 21.37 -17.20
N LYS A 110 -9.12 20.78 -16.26
CA LYS A 110 -8.92 19.33 -16.13
C LYS A 110 -9.87 18.71 -15.09
N VAL A 111 -10.67 19.54 -14.42
CA VAL A 111 -11.72 19.09 -13.53
C VAL A 111 -12.95 18.72 -14.34
N SER A 112 -13.46 17.50 -14.13
CA SER A 112 -14.72 17.02 -14.69
C SER A 112 -15.57 16.46 -13.55
N GLY A 113 -16.52 17.27 -13.08
CA GLY A 113 -17.28 16.97 -11.86
C GLY A 113 -16.36 16.89 -10.63
N ASN A 114 -16.35 15.73 -9.97
CA ASN A 114 -15.50 15.43 -8.82
C ASN A 114 -14.17 14.76 -9.18
N ARG A 115 -13.84 14.69 -10.48
CA ARG A 115 -12.61 14.07 -11.00
C ARG A 115 -11.62 15.13 -11.42
N LEU A 116 -10.35 14.94 -11.06
CA LEU A 116 -9.25 15.77 -11.51
C LEU A 116 -8.13 14.88 -12.05
N LYS A 117 -7.76 15.09 -13.31
CA LYS A 117 -6.56 14.52 -13.91
C LYS A 117 -5.45 15.57 -13.94
N ILE A 118 -4.36 15.28 -13.22
CA ILE A 118 -3.15 16.08 -13.19
C ILE A 118 -2.16 15.45 -14.15
N GLU A 119 -1.77 16.21 -15.16
CA GLU A 119 -0.68 15.87 -16.07
C GLU A 119 0.35 17.00 -16.02
N CYS A 120 1.63 16.67 -15.82
CA CYS A 120 2.65 17.70 -15.67
C CYS A 120 4.08 17.23 -15.93
N ASP A 121 4.82 17.84 -16.84
CA ASP A 121 6.26 17.55 -16.98
C ASP A 121 7.12 18.25 -15.92
N ASN A 122 6.61 18.38 -14.68
CA ASN A 122 7.24 19.11 -13.58
C ASN A 122 7.06 18.39 -12.24
N GLU A 123 7.76 18.85 -11.20
CA GLU A 123 7.55 18.36 -9.85
C GLU A 123 6.14 18.68 -9.33
N LEU A 124 5.49 17.69 -8.72
CA LEU A 124 4.19 17.85 -8.06
C LEU A 124 4.30 17.50 -6.58
N LYS A 125 4.30 18.52 -5.71
CA LYS A 125 4.55 18.32 -4.28
C LYS A 125 3.41 18.79 -3.39
N ASP A 126 2.68 19.83 -3.78
CA ASP A 126 1.67 20.47 -2.94
C ASP A 126 0.27 20.21 -3.50
N PHE A 127 -0.57 19.57 -2.70
CA PHE A 127 -1.93 19.16 -3.08
C PHE A 127 -3.02 20.04 -2.46
N LYS A 128 -2.65 21.15 -1.79
CA LYS A 128 -3.62 22.06 -1.17
C LYS A 128 -4.67 22.57 -2.17
N PHE A 129 -4.26 22.81 -3.41
CA PHE A 129 -5.13 23.29 -4.48
C PHE A 129 -6.29 22.34 -4.81
N VAL A 130 -6.14 21.05 -4.53
CA VAL A 130 -7.17 20.05 -4.78
C VAL A 130 -8.42 20.30 -3.92
N GLU A 131 -8.25 20.89 -2.73
CA GLU A 131 -9.36 21.26 -1.84
C GLU A 131 -10.32 22.28 -2.48
N LYS A 132 -9.86 23.06 -3.47
CA LYS A 132 -10.68 24.08 -4.16
C LYS A 132 -11.71 23.49 -5.12
N PHE A 133 -11.54 22.22 -5.51
CA PHE A 133 -12.31 21.61 -6.58
C PHE A 133 -13.27 20.51 -6.10
N ASN A 134 -13.41 20.30 -4.79
CA ASN A 134 -14.21 19.22 -4.19
C ASN A 134 -13.95 17.85 -4.84
N ILE A 135 -12.67 17.54 -5.09
CA ILE A 135 -12.26 16.33 -5.81
C ILE A 135 -12.35 15.12 -4.90
N THR A 136 -13.00 14.07 -5.40
CA THR A 136 -13.02 12.75 -4.76
C THR A 136 -12.21 11.73 -5.55
N ASN A 137 -11.90 11.99 -6.82
CA ASN A 137 -11.18 11.10 -7.73
C ASN A 137 -10.00 11.84 -8.36
N LEU A 138 -8.79 11.47 -7.96
CA LEU A 138 -7.56 12.13 -8.36
C LEU A 138 -6.69 11.18 -9.19
N TYR A 139 -6.35 11.60 -10.40
CA TYR A 139 -5.48 10.87 -11.33
C TYR A 139 -4.21 11.69 -11.54
N ILE A 140 -3.03 11.07 -11.43
CA ILE A 140 -1.74 11.78 -11.56
C ILE A 140 -0.88 11.06 -12.59
N GLU A 141 -0.69 11.67 -13.76
CA GLU A 141 0.08 11.09 -14.85
C GLU A 141 1.20 12.05 -15.29
N SER A 142 2.25 11.49 -15.90
CA SER A 142 3.37 12.24 -16.49
C SER A 142 4.13 13.20 -15.55
N CYS A 143 3.84 13.20 -14.25
CA CYS A 143 4.52 14.02 -13.23
C CYS A 143 5.79 13.36 -12.71
N TYR A 144 6.83 14.13 -12.39
CA TYR A 144 8.06 13.60 -11.81
C TYR A 144 8.25 14.02 -10.35
N ASN A 145 8.99 13.22 -9.57
CA ASN A 145 9.29 13.49 -8.15
C ASN A 145 8.06 13.90 -7.32
N VAL A 146 6.94 13.18 -7.50
CA VAL A 146 5.70 13.47 -6.77
C VAL A 146 5.91 13.31 -5.26
N ARG A 147 5.38 14.24 -4.47
CA ARG A 147 5.35 14.15 -3.00
C ARG A 147 4.00 14.59 -2.48
N PHE A 148 3.42 13.88 -1.53
CA PHE A 148 2.07 14.16 -1.06
C PHE A 148 2.04 15.18 0.10
N TRP A 149 2.41 16.44 -0.14
CA TRP A 149 2.29 17.50 0.88
C TRP A 149 0.91 18.18 0.81
N ARG A 150 0.31 18.48 1.98
CA ARG A 150 -0.98 19.18 2.14
C ARG A 150 -2.07 18.51 1.32
N THR A 151 -2.15 17.20 1.50
CA THR A 151 -3.16 16.36 0.88
C THR A 151 -4.55 16.64 1.44
N PRO A 152 -5.58 16.66 0.57
CA PRO A 152 -6.96 16.84 0.98
C PRO A 152 -7.50 15.57 1.68
N ASN A 153 -8.50 15.71 2.55
CA ASN A 153 -9.11 14.56 3.24
C ASN A 153 -10.22 13.86 2.43
N ASN A 154 -10.87 14.58 1.50
CA ASN A 154 -12.07 14.13 0.79
C ASN A 154 -11.81 13.22 -0.42
N VAL A 155 -10.54 13.02 -0.81
CA VAL A 155 -10.19 12.11 -1.91
C VAL A 155 -10.50 10.67 -1.51
N THR A 156 -11.27 9.99 -2.35
CA THR A 156 -11.72 8.60 -2.18
C THR A 156 -11.02 7.63 -3.12
N CYS A 157 -10.46 8.13 -4.22
CA CYS A 157 -9.78 7.37 -5.25
C CYS A 157 -8.56 8.17 -5.69
N LEU A 158 -7.37 7.60 -5.51
CA LEU A 158 -6.10 8.12 -6.01
C LEU A 158 -5.48 7.06 -6.92
N GLU A 159 -5.48 7.33 -8.21
CA GLU A 159 -5.12 6.36 -9.24
C GLU A 159 -4.13 6.94 -10.26
N ASP A 160 -3.63 6.06 -11.12
CA ASP A 160 -2.74 6.34 -12.24
C ASP A 160 -1.40 7.01 -11.88
N VAL A 161 -1.00 7.02 -10.60
CA VAL A 161 0.27 7.58 -10.10
C VAL A 161 1.48 6.72 -10.52
N ARG A 162 1.68 6.51 -11.82
CA ARG A 162 2.70 5.64 -12.40
C ARG A 162 3.89 6.45 -12.89
N TYR A 163 5.09 5.86 -12.80
CA TYR A 163 6.33 6.47 -13.28
C TYR A 163 6.59 7.86 -12.71
N CYS A 164 6.08 8.13 -11.51
CA CYS A 164 6.08 9.45 -10.90
C CYS A 164 7.36 9.78 -10.11
N GLY A 165 8.36 8.89 -10.16
CA GLY A 165 9.57 8.98 -9.34
C GLY A 165 9.28 8.91 -7.84
N LEU A 166 8.13 8.34 -7.44
CA LEU A 166 7.68 8.32 -6.06
C LEU A 166 8.60 7.40 -5.24
N LYS A 167 9.19 7.95 -4.17
CA LYS A 167 10.03 7.21 -3.21
C LYS A 167 9.31 6.95 -1.88
N SER A 168 8.25 7.71 -1.60
CA SER A 168 7.45 7.61 -0.38
C SER A 168 6.04 8.08 -0.65
N VAL A 169 5.06 7.41 -0.04
CA VAL A 169 3.64 7.78 -0.05
C VAL A 169 3.22 8.60 1.19
N ARG A 170 4.18 9.05 2.00
CA ARG A 170 3.88 9.86 3.20
C ARG A 170 3.09 11.11 2.83
N GLY A 171 2.05 11.39 3.60
CA GLY A 171 1.01 12.37 3.36
C GLY A 171 -0.30 11.76 2.87
N VAL A 172 -0.28 10.59 2.25
CA VAL A 172 -1.52 9.88 1.86
C VAL A 172 -2.34 9.50 3.09
N GLU A 173 -1.73 9.28 4.26
CA GLU A 173 -2.43 8.98 5.52
C GLU A 173 -3.47 10.04 5.95
N LYS A 174 -3.45 11.25 5.36
CA LYS A 174 -4.45 12.29 5.61
C LYS A 174 -5.73 12.13 4.79
N MET A 175 -5.71 11.34 3.71
CA MET A 175 -6.88 11.04 2.87
C MET A 175 -7.72 9.96 3.56
N LYS A 176 -8.37 10.26 4.69
CA LYS A 176 -9.06 9.23 5.52
C LYS A 176 -10.25 8.58 4.81
N GLN A 177 -10.76 9.21 3.76
CA GLN A 177 -11.85 8.70 2.93
C GLN A 177 -11.38 7.81 1.76
N LEU A 178 -10.07 7.58 1.62
CA LEU A 178 -9.50 6.83 0.52
C LEU A 178 -9.96 5.36 0.55
N LYS A 179 -10.56 4.94 -0.56
CA LYS A 179 -11.05 3.58 -0.83
C LYS A 179 -10.21 2.85 -1.86
N THR A 180 -9.65 3.60 -2.82
CA THR A 180 -8.75 3.07 -3.84
C THR A 180 -7.46 3.88 -3.87
N LEU A 181 -6.33 3.16 -3.83
CA LEU A 181 -5.00 3.72 -3.93
C LEU A 181 -4.15 2.91 -4.92
N ALA A 182 -3.71 3.55 -5.99
CA ALA A 182 -2.86 2.95 -7.00
C ALA A 182 -1.63 3.83 -7.31
N PHE A 183 -0.44 3.30 -7.06
CA PHE A 183 0.86 3.97 -7.32
C PHE A 183 1.91 3.00 -7.86
N GLN A 184 1.47 2.09 -8.72
CA GLN A 184 2.30 1.09 -9.36
C GLN A 184 3.43 1.73 -10.20
N ARG A 185 4.52 1.00 -10.42
CA ARG A 185 5.68 1.44 -11.22
C ARG A 185 6.37 2.69 -10.66
N ASN A 186 6.78 2.60 -9.40
CA ASN A 186 7.55 3.62 -8.70
C ASN A 186 8.72 3.00 -7.94
N ASN A 187 9.33 3.77 -7.02
CA ASN A 187 10.47 3.34 -6.20
C ASN A 187 10.11 3.38 -4.71
N VAL A 188 8.85 3.09 -4.36
CA VAL A 188 8.38 3.10 -2.97
C VAL A 188 8.90 1.85 -2.25
N VAL A 189 9.45 2.05 -1.06
CA VAL A 189 9.94 0.98 -0.16
C VAL A 189 9.06 0.88 1.08
N ASP A 190 8.69 2.02 1.65
CA ASP A 190 7.95 2.12 2.90
C ASP A 190 6.49 2.51 2.64
N ILE A 191 5.58 1.64 3.07
CA ILE A 191 4.12 1.81 3.04
C ILE A 191 3.50 1.79 4.45
N SER A 192 4.29 2.03 5.49
CA SER A 192 3.84 2.05 6.90
C SER A 192 2.68 3.02 7.17
N CYS A 193 2.56 4.09 6.37
CA CYS A 193 1.46 5.04 6.47
C CYS A 193 0.09 4.45 6.09
N LEU A 194 0.03 3.32 5.39
CA LEU A 194 -1.24 2.71 4.97
C LEU A 194 -2.11 2.25 6.14
N LYS A 195 -1.51 1.93 7.31
CA LYS A 195 -2.25 1.56 8.53
C LYS A 195 -3.28 2.62 8.99
N GLU A 196 -3.11 3.84 8.50
CA GLU A 196 -3.90 5.02 8.84
C GLU A 196 -5.10 5.25 7.89
N LEU A 197 -5.35 4.32 6.95
CA LEU A 197 -6.39 4.42 5.91
C LEU A 197 -7.54 3.42 6.15
N PRO A 198 -8.42 3.65 7.13
CA PRO A 198 -9.38 2.64 7.60
C PRO A 198 -10.45 2.24 6.58
N ASN A 199 -10.59 3.00 5.50
CA ASN A 199 -11.60 2.79 4.45
C ASN A 199 -11.03 2.17 3.18
N LEU A 200 -9.75 1.79 3.16
CA LEU A 200 -9.10 1.29 1.96
C LEU A 200 -9.65 -0.10 1.59
N THR A 201 -10.12 -0.22 0.34
CA THR A 201 -10.76 -1.43 -0.20
C THR A 201 -10.02 -2.00 -1.41
N SER A 202 -9.23 -1.18 -2.10
CA SER A 202 -8.44 -1.57 -3.26
C SER A 202 -7.06 -0.92 -3.19
N LEU A 203 -6.01 -1.75 -3.30
CA LEU A 203 -4.62 -1.33 -3.25
C LEU A 203 -3.85 -1.92 -4.43
N SER A 204 -3.25 -1.06 -5.27
CA SER A 204 -2.35 -1.49 -6.35
C SER A 204 -0.99 -0.80 -6.20
N VAL A 205 0.02 -1.58 -5.83
CA VAL A 205 1.38 -1.09 -5.53
C VAL A 205 2.43 -1.89 -6.27
N GLY A 206 2.03 -2.61 -7.32
CA GLY A 206 2.94 -3.43 -8.10
C GLY A 206 4.09 -2.63 -8.72
N TRP A 207 5.19 -3.29 -9.07
CA TRP A 207 6.40 -2.66 -9.61
C TRP A 207 6.94 -1.56 -8.68
N ASN A 208 7.19 -1.92 -7.43
CA ASN A 208 7.84 -1.07 -6.43
C ASN A 208 8.99 -1.85 -5.77
N LYS A 209 9.47 -1.41 -4.61
CA LYS A 209 10.57 -2.03 -3.86
C LYS A 209 10.14 -2.36 -2.43
N ILE A 210 8.87 -2.73 -2.26
CA ILE A 210 8.28 -3.01 -0.95
C ILE A 210 8.76 -4.38 -0.48
N VAL A 211 9.26 -4.43 0.76
CA VAL A 211 9.68 -5.67 1.44
C VAL A 211 8.69 -6.03 2.54
N ASP A 212 8.38 -5.05 3.39
CA ASP A 212 7.41 -5.17 4.46
C ASP A 212 6.04 -4.65 3.99
N PHE A 213 5.09 -5.57 3.86
CA PHE A 213 3.70 -5.25 3.55
C PHE A 213 2.77 -5.48 4.76
N SER A 214 3.32 -5.72 5.96
CA SER A 214 2.56 -5.87 7.21
C SER A 214 1.59 -4.73 7.55
N PRO A 215 1.78 -3.46 7.11
CA PRO A 215 0.82 -2.40 7.41
C PRO A 215 -0.62 -2.69 6.95
N VAL A 216 -0.83 -3.55 5.94
CA VAL A 216 -2.16 -3.92 5.45
C VAL A 216 -2.99 -4.70 6.49
N GLN A 217 -2.35 -5.34 7.48
CA GLN A 217 -3.04 -6.05 8.55
C GLN A 217 -3.95 -5.14 9.38
N HIS A 218 -3.67 -3.84 9.41
CA HIS A 218 -4.47 -2.85 10.13
C HIS A 218 -5.72 -2.40 9.37
N LEU A 219 -5.88 -2.84 8.12
CA LEU A 219 -7.03 -2.54 7.25
C LEU A 219 -8.18 -3.54 7.45
N ILE A 220 -8.10 -4.37 8.50
CA ILE A 220 -9.16 -5.29 8.92
C ILE A 220 -10.23 -4.56 9.72
N ASN A 221 -11.49 -4.95 9.54
CA ASN A 221 -12.54 -4.51 10.45
C ASN A 221 -12.44 -5.34 11.75
N ARG A 222 -11.94 -4.73 12.81
CA ARG A 222 -11.81 -5.36 14.14
C ARG A 222 -13.13 -5.99 14.63
N GLY A 223 -14.29 -5.41 14.28
CA GLY A 223 -15.61 -5.94 14.68
C GLY A 223 -16.02 -7.27 14.04
N GLN A 224 -15.24 -7.83 13.11
CA GLN A 224 -15.44 -9.19 12.58
C GLN A 224 -14.41 -10.20 13.06
N VAL A 225 -13.20 -9.76 13.40
CA VAL A 225 -12.17 -10.61 14.01
C VAL A 225 -12.73 -11.22 15.29
N ASP A 226 -13.38 -10.42 16.13
CA ASP A 226 -14.00 -10.88 17.37
C ASP A 226 -15.12 -11.93 17.15
N LYS A 227 -15.78 -11.95 15.99
CA LYS A 227 -16.84 -12.94 15.69
C LYS A 227 -16.29 -14.27 15.18
N GLN A 228 -15.14 -14.27 14.51
CA GLN A 228 -14.50 -15.49 14.01
C GLN A 228 -13.79 -16.27 15.13
N TYR A 229 -13.34 -15.57 16.19
CA TYR A 229 -12.80 -16.18 17.41
C TYR A 229 -13.87 -16.43 18.50
N GLN A 230 -15.14 -16.15 18.23
CA GLN A 230 -16.30 -16.47 19.09
C GLN A 230 -17.20 -17.56 18.48
N SER A 231 -16.63 -18.54 17.78
CA SER A 231 -17.32 -19.82 17.61
C SER A 231 -17.63 -20.35 19.01
N THR A 232 -18.88 -20.23 19.46
CA THR A 232 -19.34 -20.94 20.64
C THR A 232 -19.13 -22.42 20.32
N PRO A 233 -18.34 -23.18 21.10
CA PRO A 233 -18.14 -24.59 20.80
C PRO A 233 -19.51 -25.25 20.70
N THR A 234 -19.71 -25.99 19.61
CA THR A 234 -20.96 -26.70 19.36
C THR A 234 -21.22 -27.66 20.53
N GLN A 235 -22.50 -27.97 20.81
CA GLN A 235 -22.82 -28.94 21.88
C GLN A 235 -22.08 -30.27 21.70
N GLN A 236 -21.81 -30.66 20.45
CA GLN A 236 -21.00 -31.82 20.10
C GLN A 236 -19.55 -31.69 20.58
N GLU A 237 -18.88 -30.55 20.36
CA GLU A 237 -17.50 -30.30 20.82
C GLU A 237 -17.40 -30.20 22.36
N ILE A 238 -18.46 -29.70 23.02
CA ILE A 238 -18.58 -29.72 24.48
C ILE A 238 -18.77 -31.15 25.01
N GLU A 239 -19.52 -31.99 24.30
CA GLU A 239 -19.71 -33.40 24.68
C GLU A 239 -18.45 -34.25 24.43
N ASP A 240 -17.74 -34.01 23.33
CA ASP A 240 -16.51 -34.73 23.00
C ASP A 240 -15.36 -34.38 23.96
N SER A 241 -15.28 -33.13 24.42
CA SER A 241 -14.29 -32.73 25.45
C SER A 241 -14.58 -33.31 26.84
N LYS A 242 -15.85 -33.62 27.16
CA LYS A 242 -16.24 -34.33 28.39
C LYS A 242 -15.96 -35.82 28.37
N ARG A 243 -15.70 -36.42 27.20
CA ARG A 243 -15.33 -37.84 27.05
C ARG A 243 -13.85 -38.11 27.24
N LEU A 244 -13.03 -37.06 27.36
CA LEU A 244 -11.57 -37.15 27.51
C LEU A 244 -11.08 -37.00 28.97
N TRP A 245 -11.98 -37.00 29.96
CA TRP A 245 -11.68 -37.00 31.39
C TRP A 245 -12.60 -37.95 32.15
#